data_AF-A0A352WPI4-F1
#
_entry.id   AF-A0A352WPI4-F1
#
_cell.length_a   1.000
_cell.length_b   1.000
_cell.length_c   1.000
_cell.angle_alpha   90.00
_cell.angle_beta   90.00
_cell.angle_gamma   90.00
#
_symmetry.space_group_name_H-M   'P 1'
#
loop_
_entity.id
_entity.type
_entity.pdbx_description
1 polymer ?
#
loop_
_entity_poly.entity_id
_entity_poly.type
_entity_poly.pdbx_seq_one_letter_code
_entity_poly.pdbx_strand_id
1 'polypeptide(L)'
;MKNTFTWAACAIAIALASCGTPTEDNASTEASKKEKPQENDPVSLTGGRYTIDSAVSTVNWKGTEITGESHVGTVGIYKGNLEVIDETIAKAFVSMDMNTILVTDEDMSDRAKERLLGHLKSEDFFGVE
;
A
#
# COMPACT_ATOMS: atom_id res chain seq x y z
N MET A 1 29.47 44.13 -55.11
CA MET A 1 30.92 44.02 -54.92
C MET A 1 31.23 42.57 -54.65
N LYS A 2 32.04 41.97 -55.53
CA LYS A 2 32.48 40.58 -55.45
C LYS A 2 33.52 40.50 -54.33
N ASN A 3 33.48 39.46 -53.50
CA ASN A 3 34.70 38.75 -53.11
C ASN A 3 34.38 37.39 -52.48
N THR A 4 34.75 36.39 -53.26
CA THR A 4 34.85 34.96 -53.01
C THR A 4 36.02 34.66 -52.09
N PHE A 5 35.85 33.73 -51.16
CA PHE A 5 36.99 32.99 -50.59
C PHE A 5 36.60 31.53 -50.38
N THR A 6 37.14 30.68 -51.25
CA THR A 6 36.98 29.23 -51.28
C THR A 6 38.36 28.63 -51.01
N TRP A 7 38.48 27.75 -50.02
CA TRP A 7 39.51 26.71 -49.85
C TRP A 7 39.24 26.06 -48.47
N ALA A 8 39.33 24.75 -48.23
CA ALA A 8 39.74 23.61 -49.01
C ALA A 8 39.18 22.35 -48.32
N ALA A 9 39.19 21.25 -49.05
CA ALA A 9 38.66 19.93 -48.70
C ALA A 9 39.20 19.34 -47.39
N CYS A 10 38.35 18.55 -46.72
CA CYS A 10 38.77 17.27 -46.18
C CYS A 10 37.58 16.30 -46.23
N ALA A 11 37.68 15.34 -47.14
CA ALA A 11 36.73 14.25 -47.31
C ALA A 11 36.98 13.20 -46.23
N ILE A 12 35.96 12.86 -45.45
CA ILE A 12 35.83 11.53 -44.84
C ILE A 12 34.36 11.13 -44.93
N ALA A 13 34.08 10.26 -45.90
CA ALA A 13 32.86 9.47 -45.94
C ALA A 13 33.06 8.26 -45.03
N ILE A 14 32.23 8.12 -44.00
CA ILE A 14 31.97 6.84 -43.35
C ILE A 14 30.45 6.73 -43.21
N ALA A 15 29.84 6.03 -44.17
CA ALA A 15 28.50 5.52 -44.04
C ALA A 15 28.57 4.21 -43.26
N LEU A 16 28.00 4.18 -42.05
CA LEU A 16 27.59 2.95 -41.40
C LEU A 16 26.06 2.95 -41.37
N ALA A 17 25.48 2.12 -42.23
CA ALA A 17 24.08 1.74 -42.13
C ALA A 17 23.94 0.77 -40.95
N SER A 18 23.22 1.18 -39.91
CA SER A 18 22.65 0.28 -38.91
C SER A 18 21.16 0.57 -38.80
N CYS A 19 20.34 -0.42 -39.14
CA CYS A 19 18.89 -0.35 -39.11
C CYS A 19 18.34 -0.46 -37.68
N GLY A 20 17.42 0.44 -37.32
CA GLY A 20 16.20 0.20 -36.53
C GLY A 20 16.30 0.02 -35.01
N THR A 21 15.82 1.02 -34.25
CA THR A 21 14.60 1.00 -33.40
C THR A 21 14.43 2.31 -32.61
N PRO A 22 13.19 2.65 -32.16
CA PRO A 22 12.82 4.01 -31.81
C PRO A 22 12.85 4.32 -30.30
N THR A 23 13.00 5.63 -30.05
CA THR A 23 12.53 6.41 -28.88
C THR A 23 13.28 6.27 -27.56
N GLU A 24 14.02 7.33 -27.20
CA GLU A 24 14.40 7.65 -25.84
C GLU A 24 13.25 8.39 -25.16
N ASP A 25 12.65 7.75 -24.15
CA ASP A 25 11.57 8.33 -23.34
C ASP A 25 12.14 9.40 -22.39
N ASN A 26 11.59 10.60 -22.51
CA ASN A 26 11.82 11.69 -21.58
C ASN A 26 11.00 11.47 -20.30
N ALA A 27 11.69 11.71 -19.19
CA ALA A 27 11.19 11.81 -17.83
C ALA A 27 9.75 12.34 -17.74
N SER A 28 8.86 11.50 -17.21
CA SER A 28 7.59 11.95 -16.60
C SER A 28 7.66 11.69 -15.12
N THR A 29 7.92 12.77 -14.38
CA THR A 29 7.49 12.98 -13.01
C THR A 29 5.98 12.72 -12.93
N GLU A 30 5.58 11.60 -12.31
CA GLU A 30 4.19 11.41 -11.90
C GLU A 30 4.08 11.66 -10.39
N ALA A 31 3.49 12.82 -10.08
CA ALA A 31 3.01 13.15 -8.76
C ALA A 31 1.90 12.16 -8.38
N SER A 32 2.12 11.45 -7.26
CA SER A 32 1.13 10.60 -6.61
C SER A 32 -0.12 11.42 -6.27
N LYS A 33 -1.18 11.23 -7.06
CA LYS A 33 -2.52 11.66 -6.71
C LYS A 33 -3.08 10.63 -5.72
N LYS A 34 -3.06 10.97 -4.43
CA LYS A 34 -3.87 10.28 -3.41
C LYS A 34 -5.35 10.54 -3.73
N GLU A 35 -5.98 9.61 -4.44
CA GLU A 35 -7.44 9.54 -4.51
C GLU A 35 -7.97 8.76 -3.30
N LYS A 36 -9.00 9.34 -2.69
CA LYS A 36 -9.77 8.77 -1.58
C LYS A 36 -10.64 7.63 -2.12
N PRO A 37 -10.70 6.44 -1.49
CA PRO A 37 -11.55 5.35 -1.96
C PRO A 37 -13.03 5.79 -1.95
N GLN A 38 -13.70 5.68 -3.10
CA GLN A 38 -15.15 5.80 -3.22
C GLN A 38 -15.80 4.43 -2.94
N GLU A 39 -16.91 4.45 -2.20
CA GLU A 39 -17.43 3.33 -1.40
C GLU A 39 -18.44 2.43 -2.14
N ASN A 40 -18.69 2.62 -3.44
CA ASN A 40 -19.93 2.11 -4.05
C ASN A 40 -19.82 1.55 -5.48
N ASP A 41 -18.62 1.20 -5.94
CA ASP A 41 -18.45 0.36 -7.15
C ASP A 41 -18.04 -1.07 -6.76
N PRO A 42 -18.56 -2.12 -7.44
CA PRO A 42 -18.12 -3.49 -7.18
C PRO A 42 -16.63 -3.61 -7.50
N VAL A 43 -15.82 -3.84 -6.47
CA VAL A 43 -14.39 -4.10 -6.62
C VAL A 43 -14.23 -5.46 -7.30
N SER A 44 -13.96 -5.46 -8.60
CA SER A 44 -13.50 -6.67 -9.31
C SER A 44 -12.02 -6.89 -9.00
N LEU A 45 -11.71 -8.04 -8.40
CA LEU A 45 -10.35 -8.43 -8.10
C LEU A 45 -9.77 -9.17 -9.32
N THR A 46 -8.81 -8.55 -10.01
CA THR A 46 -8.08 -9.25 -11.07
C THR A 46 -7.30 -10.44 -10.49
N GLY A 47 -7.15 -11.52 -11.27
CA GLY A 47 -6.36 -12.67 -10.83
C GLY A 47 -4.90 -12.27 -10.55
N GLY A 48 -4.34 -12.75 -9.44
CA GLY A 48 -2.98 -12.41 -9.07
C GLY A 48 -2.65 -12.56 -7.58
N ARG A 49 -1.44 -12.13 -7.22
CA ARG A 49 -0.96 -12.08 -5.84
C ARG A 49 -0.84 -10.64 -5.38
N TYR A 50 -1.44 -10.38 -4.22
CA TYR A 50 -1.49 -9.07 -3.60
C TYR A 50 -0.73 -9.09 -2.28
N THR A 51 -0.02 -8.01 -1.99
CA THR A 51 0.57 -7.74 -0.68
C THR A 51 -0.25 -6.67 0.00
N ILE A 52 -0.59 -6.88 1.27
CA ILE A 52 -1.32 -5.86 2.04
C ILE A 52 -0.38 -4.69 2.32
N ASP A 53 -0.80 -3.48 1.96
CA ASP A 53 -0.15 -2.25 2.38
C ASP A 53 -0.53 -1.96 3.84
N SER A 54 0.35 -2.33 4.76
CA SER A 54 0.15 -2.16 6.20
C SER A 54 0.11 -0.69 6.63
N ALA A 55 0.63 0.24 5.83
CA ALA A 55 0.66 1.66 6.19
C ALA A 55 -0.72 2.32 6.05
N VAL A 56 -1.61 1.74 5.24
CA VAL A 56 -2.95 2.28 4.97
C VAL A 56 -4.07 1.31 5.34
N SER A 57 -3.73 0.10 5.78
CA SER A 57 -4.69 -0.93 6.17
C SER A 57 -4.77 -1.06 7.69
N THR A 58 -5.95 -1.38 8.21
CA THR A 58 -6.20 -1.55 9.64
C THR A 58 -7.23 -2.67 9.84
N VAL A 59 -7.07 -3.44 10.91
CA VAL A 59 -8.08 -4.42 11.35
C VAL A 59 -8.94 -3.77 12.43
N ASN A 60 -10.24 -3.69 12.19
CA ASN A 60 -11.21 -3.31 13.22
C ASN A 60 -11.63 -4.57 13.98
N TRP A 61 -11.67 -4.49 15.31
CA TRP A 61 -12.13 -5.58 16.16
C TRP A 61 -13.38 -5.19 16.96
N LYS A 62 -14.20 -6.19 17.28
CA LYS A 62 -15.30 -6.10 18.23
C LYS A 62 -15.25 -7.32 19.14
N GLY A 63 -15.20 -7.09 20.45
CA GLY A 63 -15.29 -8.12 21.47
C GLY A 63 -16.58 -7.95 22.27
N THR A 64 -17.26 -9.04 22.60
CA THR A 64 -18.49 -9.01 23.40
C THR A 64 -18.33 -9.90 24.62
N GLU A 65 -18.54 -9.32 25.80
CA GLU A 65 -18.53 -10.01 27.08
C GLU A 65 -19.77 -10.91 27.22
N ILE A 66 -19.71 -11.89 28.14
CA ILE A 66 -20.83 -12.80 28.42
C ILE A 66 -22.05 -12.03 28.97
N THR A 67 -21.82 -10.86 29.57
CA THR A 67 -22.85 -9.91 30.05
C THR A 67 -23.58 -9.20 28.91
N GLY A 68 -23.06 -9.26 27.68
CA GLY A 68 -23.59 -8.58 26.50
C GLY A 68 -22.96 -7.23 26.19
N GLU A 69 -22.13 -6.69 27.09
CA GLU A 69 -21.34 -5.48 26.82
C GLU A 69 -20.35 -5.76 25.68
N SER A 70 -20.19 -4.79 24.77
CA SER A 70 -19.27 -4.92 23.64
C SER A 70 -18.31 -3.76 23.60
N HIS A 71 -17.06 -4.07 23.26
CA HIS A 71 -16.00 -3.09 23.05
C HIS A 71 -15.52 -3.16 21.61
N VAL A 72 -15.01 -2.05 21.10
CA VAL A 72 -14.46 -1.96 19.74
C VAL A 72 -13.08 -1.32 19.73
N GLY A 73 -12.33 -1.60 18.68
CA GLY A 73 -11.04 -0.98 18.51
C GLY A 73 -10.35 -1.37 17.23
N THR A 74 -9.05 -1.10 17.18
CA THR A 74 -8.21 -1.37 16.02
C THR A 74 -6.96 -2.16 16.38
N VAL A 75 -6.40 -2.87 15.39
CA VAL A 75 -5.07 -3.45 15.40
C VAL A 75 -4.41 -3.19 14.05
N GLY A 76 -3.14 -2.81 14.07
CA GLY A 76 -2.31 -2.69 12.88
C GLY A 76 -1.97 -4.05 12.25
N ILE A 77 -1.64 -4.03 10.96
CA ILE A 77 -1.20 -5.21 10.23
C ILE A 77 0.32 -5.22 10.18
N TYR A 78 0.96 -6.31 10.60
CA TYR A 78 2.40 -6.49 10.46
C TYR A 78 2.77 -6.83 9.00
N LYS A 79 2.09 -7.82 8.41
CA LYS A 79 2.25 -8.23 7.02
C LYS A 79 1.08 -9.08 6.55
N GLY A 80 0.84 -9.14 5.25
CA GLY A 80 -0.13 -10.07 4.69
C GLY A 80 -0.05 -10.20 3.18
N ASN A 81 -0.63 -11.28 2.66
CA ASN A 81 -0.75 -11.54 1.24
C ASN A 81 -2.07 -12.23 0.91
N LEU A 82 -2.56 -12.00 -0.30
CA LEU A 82 -3.77 -12.63 -0.84
C LEU A 82 -3.46 -13.22 -2.22
N GLU A 83 -4.07 -14.35 -2.53
CA GLU A 83 -4.05 -14.98 -3.85
C GLU A 83 -5.48 -14.96 -4.40
N VAL A 84 -5.68 -14.33 -5.55
CA VAL A 84 -6.97 -14.22 -6.23
C VAL A 84 -6.96 -15.07 -7.49
N ILE A 85 -7.98 -15.92 -7.64
CA ILE A 85 -8.22 -16.79 -8.80
C ILE A 85 -9.70 -16.64 -9.16
N ASP A 86 -10.00 -16.41 -10.44
CA ASP A 86 -11.39 -16.25 -10.93
C ASP A 86 -12.20 -15.25 -10.08
N GLU A 87 -11.62 -14.07 -9.86
CA GLU A 87 -12.19 -12.96 -9.05
C GLU A 87 -12.47 -13.30 -7.58
N THR A 88 -12.01 -14.46 -7.10
CA THR A 88 -12.24 -14.95 -5.74
C THR A 88 -10.93 -15.06 -4.97
N ILE A 89 -10.92 -14.71 -3.68
CA ILE A 89 -9.77 -14.92 -2.80
C ILE A 89 -9.60 -16.43 -2.55
N ALA A 90 -8.61 -17.04 -3.19
CA ALA A 90 -8.29 -18.46 -3.06
C ALA A 90 -7.48 -18.74 -1.77
N LYS A 91 -6.58 -17.82 -1.39
CA LYS A 91 -5.81 -17.89 -0.14
C LYS A 91 -5.57 -16.51 0.43
N ALA A 92 -5.50 -16.42 1.75
CA ALA A 92 -5.11 -15.21 2.45
C ALA A 92 -4.23 -15.57 3.66
N PHE A 93 -3.21 -14.75 3.89
CA PHE A 93 -2.44 -14.73 5.12
C PHE A 93 -2.39 -13.30 5.62
N VAL A 94 -2.76 -13.07 6.88
CA VAL A 94 -2.64 -11.78 7.55
C VAL A 94 -2.04 -12.01 8.93
N SER A 95 -0.97 -11.28 9.23
CA SER A 95 -0.34 -11.23 10.54
C SER A 95 -0.60 -9.85 11.12
N MET A 96 -1.23 -9.80 12.29
CA MET A 96 -1.50 -8.56 13.02
C MET A 96 -0.31 -8.21 13.91
N ASP A 97 -0.07 -6.91 14.11
CA ASP A 97 0.89 -6.42 15.12
C ASP A 97 0.15 -6.09 16.41
N MET A 98 0.15 -7.03 17.35
CA MET A 98 -0.61 -6.89 18.59
C MET A 98 -0.09 -5.77 19.51
N ASN A 99 1.14 -5.28 19.33
CA ASN A 99 1.64 -4.10 20.08
C ASN A 99 0.82 -2.84 19.77
N THR A 100 0.17 -2.81 18.60
CA THR A 100 -0.59 -1.67 18.08
C THR A 100 -2.08 -1.73 18.40
N ILE A 101 -2.53 -2.70 19.22
CA ILE A 101 -3.93 -2.78 19.63
C ILE A 101 -4.37 -1.49 20.34
N LEU A 102 -5.57 -1.01 20.02
CA LEU A 102 -6.22 0.15 20.62
C LEU A 102 -7.68 -0.16 20.93
N VAL A 103 -8.23 0.52 21.93
CA VAL A 103 -9.67 0.54 22.29
C VAL A 103 -10.24 1.88 21.84
N THR A 104 -11.30 1.87 21.02
CA THR A 104 -11.86 3.07 20.37
C THR A 104 -13.33 3.34 20.70
N ASP A 105 -13.87 2.71 21.75
CA ASP A 105 -15.26 2.93 22.19
C ASP A 105 -15.58 4.41 22.44
N GLU A 106 -16.54 4.99 21.72
CA GLU A 106 -16.86 6.41 21.85
C GLU A 106 -17.53 6.75 23.19
N ASP A 107 -18.32 5.81 23.74
CA ASP A 107 -19.08 5.99 24.97
C ASP A 107 -18.29 5.66 26.26
N MET A 108 -17.00 5.33 26.12
CA MET A 108 -16.15 4.92 27.24
C MET A 108 -15.19 6.04 27.66
N SER A 109 -15.05 6.28 28.97
CA SER A 109 -14.05 7.22 29.51
C SER A 109 -12.61 6.77 29.21
N ASP A 110 -11.68 7.71 29.07
CA ASP A 110 -10.26 7.41 28.78
C ASP A 110 -9.63 6.46 29.80
N ARG A 111 -9.89 6.64 31.09
CA ARG A 111 -9.39 5.73 32.15
C ARG A 111 -9.87 4.29 31.96
N ALA A 112 -11.12 4.11 31.53
CA ALA A 112 -11.67 2.77 31.30
C ALA A 112 -11.07 2.14 30.02
N LYS A 113 -10.83 2.94 28.98
CA LYS A 113 -10.10 2.50 27.77
C LYS A 113 -8.68 2.06 28.11
N GLU A 114 -7.95 2.87 28.87
CA GLU A 114 -6.59 2.54 29.34
C GLU A 114 -6.57 1.25 30.15
N ARG A 115 -7.55 1.06 31.04
CA ARG A 115 -7.66 -0.18 31.83
C ARG A 115 -7.91 -1.41 30.96
N LEU A 116 -8.83 -1.32 29.99
CA LEU A 116 -9.09 -2.43 29.06
C LEU A 116 -7.85 -2.68 28.18
N LEU A 117 -7.27 -1.63 27.62
CA LEU A 117 -6.07 -1.72 26.78
C LEU A 117 -4.91 -2.38 27.52
N GLY A 118 -4.63 -1.99 28.76
CA GLY A 118 -3.59 -2.61 29.59
C GLY A 118 -3.88 -4.09 29.84
N HIS A 119 -5.13 -4.45 30.16
CA HIS A 119 -5.50 -5.87 30.32
C HIS A 119 -5.26 -6.67 29.03
N LEU A 120 -5.66 -6.14 27.87
CA LEU A 120 -5.46 -6.82 26.60
C LEU A 120 -3.97 -7.04 26.28
N LYS A 121 -3.11 -6.08 26.63
CA LYS A 121 -1.66 -6.20 26.36
C LYS A 121 -0.90 -7.06 27.37
N SER A 122 -1.41 -7.22 28.58
CA SER A 122 -0.76 -7.98 29.67
C SER A 122 -0.43 -9.44 29.34
N GLU A 123 0.50 -10.05 30.10
CA GLU A 123 0.88 -11.47 29.99
C GLU A 123 -0.29 -12.45 30.15
N ASP A 124 -1.33 -12.06 30.90
CA ASP A 124 -2.54 -12.87 31.10
C ASP A 124 -3.44 -12.91 29.86
N PHE A 125 -3.14 -12.10 28.83
CA PHE A 125 -3.89 -12.07 27.57
C PHE A 125 -3.00 -12.19 26.34
N PHE A 126 -2.63 -11.10 25.67
CA PHE A 126 -1.80 -11.18 24.47
C PHE A 126 -0.30 -11.22 24.75
N GLY A 127 0.16 -10.80 25.94
CA GLY A 127 1.57 -10.83 26.32
C GLY A 127 2.45 -9.99 25.41
N VAL A 128 2.08 -8.73 25.20
CA VAL A 128 2.78 -7.76 24.33
C VAL A 128 3.18 -6.46 25.06
N GLU A 129 3.11 -6.46 26.39
CA GLU A 129 3.76 -5.45 27.23
C GLU A 129 5.21 -5.78 27.55
#